data_AF-A0A3R7X1G4-F1
#
_entry.id   AF-A0A3R7X1G4-F1
#
_cell.length_a   1.000
_cell.length_b   1.000
_cell.length_c   1.000
_cell.angle_alpha   90.00
_cell.angle_beta   90.00
_cell.angle_gamma   90.00
#
_symmetry.space_group_name_H-M   'P 1'
#
loop_
_entity.id
_entity.type
_entity.pdbx_description
1 polymer ?
#
loop_
_entity_poly.entity_id
_entity_poly.type
_entity_poly.pdbx_seq_one_letter_code
_entity_poly.pdbx_strand_id
1 'polypeptide(L)'
;MKEFVASCFVTPDLSRMIGSERKVPTKHRHRFVDPTAGRALYRLDVVRQVILAALNHQRAFGVELTVVGYEMLVAALTLLLHGCLESGDTRCAKSVMNMAQTFYCTHKHKQHYLLPNLVLHPLWQTAHFWGDAVLLGIGEELSRHSFDTPWQCLSASARAALVVTVHNVVFGQLSTFVYNMASFRLSRHQIRQFVQTVALSFELSEDQRMALLAAVAALSIENEEDGRAILGGDAALFTTAIFPEWRKTAPPKDTAMQALVGHGLSRIKGIFDRDMDKASSQVLLANAQTILWGTRWSKLHL
;
A
#
# COMPACT_ATOMS: atom_id res chain seq x y z
N MET A 1 -0.24 25.73 -3.33
CA MET A 1 -0.15 24.25 -3.30
C MET A 1 -1.52 23.59 -3.40
N LYS A 2 -2.46 23.84 -2.47
CA LYS A 2 -3.87 23.44 -2.65
C LYS A 2 -4.49 24.00 -3.93
N GLU A 3 -4.19 25.26 -4.25
CA GLU A 3 -4.57 25.90 -5.52
C GLU A 3 -3.98 25.21 -6.75
N PHE A 4 -2.73 24.71 -6.66
CA PHE A 4 -2.13 23.94 -7.74
C PHE A 4 -2.92 22.64 -7.96
N VAL A 5 -3.20 21.90 -6.89
CA VAL A 5 -4.01 20.66 -6.95
C VAL A 5 -5.39 20.95 -7.53
N ALA A 6 -6.13 21.90 -6.96
CA ALA A 6 -7.47 22.28 -7.43
C ALA A 6 -7.46 22.64 -8.93
N SER A 7 -6.41 23.30 -9.40
CA SER A 7 -6.34 23.69 -10.80
C SER A 7 -6.17 22.56 -11.81
N CYS A 8 -5.84 21.35 -11.34
CA CYS A 8 -5.68 20.21 -12.21
C CYS A 8 -7.03 19.55 -12.56
N PHE A 9 -8.07 19.76 -11.76
CA PHE A 9 -9.34 19.03 -11.85
C PHE A 9 -10.41 19.81 -12.62
N VAL A 10 -11.28 19.08 -13.33
CA VAL A 10 -12.45 19.67 -14.01
C VAL A 10 -13.41 20.27 -12.98
N THR A 11 -13.69 19.51 -11.93
CA THR A 11 -14.51 19.93 -10.80
C THR A 11 -13.68 19.85 -9.51
N PRO A 12 -12.99 20.95 -9.12
CA PRO A 12 -12.18 20.95 -7.92
C PRO A 12 -13.02 21.06 -6.64
N ASP A 13 -12.58 20.36 -5.59
CA ASP A 13 -13.05 20.61 -4.23
C ASP A 13 -12.41 21.90 -3.68
N LEU A 14 -13.24 22.93 -3.51
CA LEU A 14 -12.83 24.23 -2.99
C LEU A 14 -13.02 24.35 -1.46
N SER A 15 -13.62 23.36 -0.79
CA SER A 15 -13.98 23.42 0.63
C SER A 15 -12.78 23.65 1.56
N ARG A 16 -11.57 23.33 1.08
CA ARG A 16 -10.30 23.40 1.83
C ARG A 16 -9.38 24.53 1.38
N MET A 17 -9.82 25.35 0.43
CA MET A 17 -9.11 26.54 -0.02
C MET A 17 -9.33 27.70 0.95
N ILE A 18 -8.29 28.51 1.15
CA ILE A 18 -8.35 29.70 1.99
C ILE A 18 -8.65 30.87 1.08
N GLY A 19 -9.86 31.43 1.13
CA GLY A 19 -10.28 32.60 0.34
C GLY A 19 -11.71 32.49 -0.22
N SER A 20 -12.37 33.63 -0.43
CA SER A 20 -13.73 33.72 -0.97
C SER A 20 -13.81 33.63 -2.50
N GLU A 21 -12.68 33.44 -3.19
CA GLU A 21 -12.64 33.51 -4.64
C GLU A 21 -13.07 32.19 -5.29
N ARG A 22 -14.14 32.26 -6.10
CA ARG A 22 -14.60 31.17 -6.99
C ARG A 22 -13.62 30.85 -8.15
N LYS A 23 -12.43 31.44 -8.19
CA LYS A 23 -11.43 31.25 -9.24
C LYS A 23 -10.12 30.76 -8.63
N VAL A 24 -9.59 29.64 -9.12
CA VAL A 24 -8.34 29.03 -8.63
C VAL A 24 -7.13 29.79 -9.20
N PRO A 25 -6.29 30.44 -8.37
CA PRO A 25 -5.13 31.17 -8.85
C PRO A 25 -4.16 30.29 -9.65
N THR A 26 -3.54 30.87 -10.68
CA THR A 26 -2.54 30.20 -11.55
C THR A 26 -1.10 30.55 -11.19
N LYS A 27 -0.91 31.49 -10.27
CA LYS A 27 0.41 31.97 -9.87
C LYS A 27 1.20 30.83 -9.22
N HIS A 28 2.47 30.70 -9.60
CA HIS A 28 3.44 29.72 -9.07
C HIS A 28 3.20 28.24 -9.39
N ARG A 29 2.27 27.87 -10.29
CA ARG A 29 2.08 26.46 -10.71
C ARG A 29 3.35 25.85 -11.31
N HIS A 30 4.12 26.65 -12.05
CA HIS A 30 5.39 26.23 -12.65
C HIS A 30 6.38 25.66 -11.61
N ARG A 31 6.36 26.13 -10.36
CA ARG A 31 7.29 25.66 -9.32
C ARG A 31 7.05 24.20 -8.91
N PHE A 32 5.85 23.69 -9.11
CA PHE A 32 5.48 22.30 -8.76
C PHE A 32 5.79 21.31 -9.89
N VAL A 33 6.07 21.81 -11.10
CA VAL A 33 6.36 20.99 -12.29
C VAL A 33 7.78 21.20 -12.82
N ASP A 34 8.44 22.30 -12.42
CA ASP A 34 9.82 22.57 -12.78
C ASP A 34 10.77 21.55 -12.12
N PRO A 35 11.60 20.83 -12.89
CA PRO A 35 12.47 19.79 -12.33
C PRO A 35 13.51 20.31 -11.34
N THR A 36 13.93 21.57 -11.45
CA THR A 36 14.99 22.15 -10.62
C THR A 36 14.42 22.64 -9.30
N ALA A 37 13.47 23.56 -9.35
CA ALA A 37 12.81 24.12 -8.19
C ALA A 37 11.89 23.09 -7.49
N GLY A 38 11.19 22.27 -8.27
CA GLY A 38 10.28 21.25 -7.77
C GLY A 38 11.02 20.14 -7.03
N ARG A 39 12.17 19.66 -7.53
CA ARG A 39 12.94 18.61 -6.83
C ARG A 39 13.34 19.04 -5.42
N ALA A 40 13.86 20.26 -5.26
CA ALA A 40 14.18 20.79 -3.94
C ALA A 40 12.94 20.90 -3.03
N LEU A 41 11.80 21.30 -3.61
CA LEU A 41 10.53 21.44 -2.90
C LEU A 41 10.00 20.09 -2.37
N TYR A 42 10.00 19.05 -3.21
CA TYR A 42 9.44 17.73 -2.86
C TYR A 42 10.31 16.91 -1.88
N ARG A 43 11.55 17.34 -1.63
CA ARG A 43 12.37 16.80 -0.52
C ARG A 43 11.80 17.14 0.86
N LEU A 44 11.02 18.21 0.97
CA LEU A 44 10.42 18.63 2.23
C LEU A 44 9.16 17.81 2.55
N ASP A 45 9.18 17.11 3.69
CA ASP A 45 8.07 16.24 4.15
C ASP A 45 6.74 16.98 4.21
N VAL A 46 6.74 18.21 4.73
CA VAL A 46 5.53 19.05 4.83
C VAL A 46 4.91 19.31 3.46
N VAL A 47 5.71 19.47 2.41
CA VAL A 47 5.21 19.70 1.06
C VAL A 47 4.53 18.44 0.53
N ARG A 48 5.19 17.28 0.66
CA ARG A 48 4.60 15.99 0.24
C ARG A 48 3.27 15.76 0.97
N GLN A 49 3.25 15.94 2.30
CA GLN A 49 2.05 15.74 3.12
C GLN A 49 0.88 16.64 2.69
N VAL A 50 1.12 17.93 2.45
CA VAL A 50 0.05 18.87 2.05
C VAL A 50 -0.49 18.54 0.66
N ILE A 51 0.36 18.18 -0.30
CA ILE A 51 -0.07 17.77 -1.65
C ILE A 51 -0.90 16.49 -1.58
N LEU A 52 -0.43 15.48 -0.86
CA LEU A 52 -1.18 14.23 -0.69
C LEU A 52 -2.52 14.45 0.00
N ALA A 53 -2.56 15.26 1.05
CA ALA A 53 -3.80 15.54 1.77
C ALA A 53 -4.82 16.22 0.85
N ALA A 54 -4.38 17.16 0.01
CA ALA A 54 -5.24 17.79 -0.98
C ALA A 54 -5.72 16.79 -2.04
N LEU A 55 -4.83 15.96 -2.59
CA LEU A 55 -5.18 14.96 -3.61
C LEU A 55 -6.10 13.86 -3.07
N ASN A 56 -5.87 13.36 -1.86
CA ASN A 56 -6.74 12.35 -1.25
C ASN A 56 -8.15 12.90 -1.01
N HIS A 57 -8.26 14.16 -0.60
CA HIS A 57 -9.57 14.81 -0.49
C HIS A 57 -10.25 14.99 -1.83
N GLN A 58 -9.51 15.48 -2.82
CA GLN A 58 -10.01 15.60 -4.17
C GLN A 58 -10.48 14.25 -4.70
N ARG A 59 -9.75 13.15 -4.47
CA ARG A 59 -10.15 11.80 -4.89
C ARG A 59 -11.50 11.34 -4.33
N ALA A 60 -11.84 11.74 -3.10
CA ALA A 60 -13.14 11.44 -2.51
C ALA A 60 -14.27 12.28 -3.12
N PHE A 61 -13.96 13.45 -3.68
CA PHE A 61 -14.92 14.37 -4.28
C PHE A 61 -15.11 14.16 -5.80
N GLY A 62 -14.01 13.98 -6.53
CA GLY A 62 -14.01 13.81 -7.98
C GLY A 62 -12.61 13.53 -8.52
N VAL A 63 -12.54 12.66 -9.53
CA VAL A 63 -11.29 12.10 -10.05
C VAL A 63 -10.89 12.60 -11.44
N GLU A 64 -11.75 13.41 -12.08
CA GLU A 64 -11.54 13.87 -13.45
C GLU A 64 -10.65 15.12 -13.51
N LEU A 65 -9.57 15.00 -14.27
CA LEU A 65 -8.57 16.01 -14.56
C LEU A 65 -8.89 16.74 -15.86
N THR A 66 -8.57 18.02 -15.90
CA THR A 66 -8.45 18.73 -17.18
C THR A 66 -7.24 18.18 -17.96
N VAL A 67 -7.22 18.34 -19.29
CA VAL A 67 -6.07 17.89 -20.11
C VAL A 67 -4.77 18.57 -19.67
N VAL A 68 -4.80 19.87 -19.39
CA VAL A 68 -3.62 20.59 -18.88
C VAL A 68 -3.26 20.14 -17.46
N GLY A 69 -4.27 19.90 -16.62
CA GLY A 69 -4.11 19.39 -15.26
C GLY A 69 -3.48 18.00 -15.21
N TYR A 70 -3.80 17.15 -16.18
CA TYR A 70 -3.20 15.84 -16.35
C TYR A 70 -1.69 15.94 -16.53
N GLU A 71 -1.22 16.72 -17.51
CA GLU A 71 0.22 16.90 -17.77
C GLU A 71 0.95 17.50 -16.56
N MET A 72 0.35 18.51 -15.93
CA MET A 72 0.91 19.12 -14.73
C MET A 72 1.01 18.14 -13.57
N LEU A 73 -0.01 17.30 -13.37
CA LEU A 73 -0.04 16.35 -12.26
C LEU A 73 0.91 15.18 -12.51
N VAL A 74 1.08 14.72 -13.75
CA VAL A 74 2.13 13.74 -14.10
C VAL A 74 3.52 14.27 -13.73
N ALA A 75 3.85 15.50 -14.14
CA ALA A 75 5.15 16.11 -13.83
C ALA A 75 5.36 16.27 -12.31
N ALA A 76 4.36 16.80 -11.61
CA ALA A 76 4.41 17.00 -10.17
C ALA A 76 4.52 15.68 -9.38
N LEU A 77 3.75 14.66 -9.74
CA LEU A 77 3.80 13.35 -9.08
C LEU A 77 5.11 12.62 -9.37
N THR A 78 5.70 12.80 -10.56
CA THR A 78 7.03 12.27 -10.86
C THR A 78 8.08 12.87 -9.94
N LEU A 79 8.08 14.20 -9.75
CA LEU A 79 9.01 14.86 -8.82
C LEU A 79 8.76 14.47 -7.36
N LEU A 80 7.50 14.32 -6.98
CA LEU A 80 7.11 13.84 -5.66
C LEU A 80 7.62 12.42 -5.40
N LEU A 81 7.52 11.51 -6.38
CA LEU A 81 8.04 10.14 -6.28
C LEU A 81 9.56 10.09 -6.18
N HIS A 82 10.29 11.00 -6.84
CA HIS A 82 11.73 11.15 -6.61
C HIS A 82 12.02 11.55 -5.16
N GLY A 83 11.26 12.51 -4.62
CA GLY A 83 11.36 12.91 -3.23
C GLY A 83 11.12 11.74 -2.27
N CYS A 84 10.12 10.89 -2.54
CA CYS A 84 9.87 9.67 -1.75
C CYS A 84 11.00 8.65 -1.84
N LEU A 85 11.58 8.48 -3.04
CA LEU A 85 12.69 7.55 -3.23
C LEU A 85 13.93 8.00 -2.44
N GLU A 86 14.24 9.29 -2.45
CA GLU A 86 15.37 9.86 -1.72
C GLU A 86 15.16 9.80 -0.19
N SER A 87 13.93 9.95 0.31
CA SER A 87 13.63 9.99 1.75
C SER A 87 13.09 8.69 2.35
N GLY A 88 12.82 7.67 1.54
CA GLY A 88 12.17 6.43 2.00
C GLY A 88 10.70 6.62 2.41
N ASP A 89 9.99 7.59 1.84
CA ASP A 89 8.59 7.91 2.20
C ASP A 89 7.58 6.97 1.52
N THR A 90 7.50 5.74 2.02
CA THR A 90 6.62 4.69 1.49
C THR A 90 5.14 5.08 1.58
N ARG A 91 4.71 5.77 2.65
CA ARG A 91 3.30 6.19 2.81
C ARG A 91 2.90 7.15 1.69
N CYS A 92 3.77 8.10 1.37
CA CYS A 92 3.53 9.03 0.28
C CYS A 92 3.49 8.32 -1.07
N ALA A 93 4.48 7.47 -1.36
CA ALA A 93 4.52 6.72 -2.61
C ALA A 93 3.31 5.79 -2.79
N LYS A 94 2.88 5.07 -1.74
CA LYS A 94 1.66 4.24 -1.76
C LYS A 94 0.41 5.07 -2.06
N SER A 95 0.33 6.30 -1.55
CA SER A 95 -0.79 7.20 -1.87
C SER A 95 -0.80 7.60 -3.34
N VAL A 96 0.38 7.89 -3.92
CA VAL A 96 0.53 8.19 -5.35
C VAL A 96 0.18 6.96 -6.21
N MET A 97 0.58 5.76 -5.80
CA MET A 97 0.22 4.50 -6.47
C MET A 97 -1.30 4.37 -6.63
N ASN A 98 -2.07 4.69 -5.59
CA ASN A 98 -3.53 4.69 -5.64
C ASN A 98 -4.07 5.79 -6.56
N MET A 99 -3.53 7.01 -6.46
CA MET A 99 -3.95 8.15 -7.29
C MET A 99 -3.70 7.90 -8.78
N ALA A 100 -2.58 7.25 -9.12
CA ALA A 100 -2.21 6.91 -10.48
C ALA A 100 -3.26 6.03 -11.17
N GLN A 101 -3.89 5.13 -10.41
CA GLN A 101 -4.92 4.21 -10.86
C GLN A 101 -6.33 4.80 -10.88
N THR A 102 -6.57 5.92 -10.19
CA THR A 102 -7.92 6.50 -10.06
C THR A 102 -8.14 7.76 -10.86
N PHE A 103 -7.13 8.64 -10.91
CA PHE A 103 -7.28 9.91 -11.62
C PHE A 103 -7.11 9.71 -13.12
N TYR A 104 -7.98 10.38 -13.88
CA TYR A 104 -7.99 10.30 -15.34
C TYR A 104 -8.34 11.66 -15.94
N CYS A 105 -7.98 11.85 -17.21
CA CYS A 105 -8.57 12.90 -18.04
C CYS A 105 -9.38 12.28 -19.19
N THR A 106 -10.41 13.00 -19.64
CA THR A 106 -11.17 12.62 -20.83
C THR A 106 -10.65 13.44 -22.00
N HIS A 107 -10.03 12.78 -22.99
CA HIS A 107 -9.54 13.42 -24.20
C HIS A 107 -9.99 12.61 -25.42
N LYS A 108 -10.58 13.27 -26.43
CA LYS A 108 -11.14 12.62 -27.62
C LYS A 108 -12.07 11.43 -27.29
N HIS A 109 -12.94 11.60 -26.29
CA HIS A 109 -13.89 10.59 -25.80
C HIS A 109 -13.26 9.32 -25.21
N LYS A 110 -11.96 9.33 -24.88
CA LYS A 110 -11.27 8.24 -24.18
C LYS A 110 -10.76 8.71 -22.82
N GLN A 111 -10.85 7.82 -21.84
CA GLN A 111 -10.26 8.05 -20.52
C GLN A 111 -8.79 7.66 -20.54
N HIS A 112 -7.95 8.58 -20.08
CA HIS A 112 -6.52 8.38 -19.91
C HIS A 112 -6.18 8.51 -18.43
N TYR A 113 -5.86 7.39 -17.78
CA TYR A 113 -5.42 7.36 -16.39
C TYR A 113 -3.98 7.86 -16.27
N LEU A 114 -3.58 8.34 -15.08
CA LEU A 114 -2.21 8.78 -14.84
C LEU A 114 -1.19 7.62 -14.87
N LEU A 115 -1.62 6.40 -14.52
CA LEU A 115 -0.77 5.22 -14.36
C LEU A 115 0.26 5.03 -15.49
N PRO A 116 -0.10 5.02 -16.80
CA PRO A 116 0.85 4.76 -17.87
C PRO A 116 2.05 5.71 -17.91
N ASN A 117 1.91 6.94 -17.39
CA ASN A 117 3.01 7.93 -17.35
C ASN A 117 3.85 7.84 -16.07
N LEU A 118 3.34 7.20 -15.02
CA LEU A 118 4.02 7.06 -13.73
C LEU A 118 4.63 5.68 -13.52
N VAL A 119 4.18 4.68 -14.29
CA VAL A 119 4.53 3.26 -14.11
C VAL A 119 6.03 2.95 -14.30
N LEU A 120 6.73 3.79 -15.06
CA LEU A 120 8.17 3.64 -15.32
C LEU A 120 9.07 4.26 -14.25
N HIS A 121 8.51 4.86 -13.20
CA HIS A 121 9.31 5.46 -12.14
C HIS A 121 10.10 4.38 -11.37
N PRO A 122 11.41 4.58 -11.11
CA PRO A 122 12.28 3.54 -10.52
C PRO A 122 11.88 3.09 -9.11
N LEU A 123 11.14 3.92 -8.37
CA LEU A 123 10.60 3.56 -7.05
C LEU A 123 9.79 2.25 -7.10
N TRP A 124 9.04 2.00 -8.17
CA TRP A 124 8.23 0.78 -8.29
C TRP A 124 9.07 -0.49 -8.49
N GLN A 125 10.33 -0.34 -8.87
CA GLN A 125 11.27 -1.45 -9.01
C GLN A 125 12.05 -1.71 -7.72
N THR A 126 11.73 -0.99 -6.64
CA THR A 126 12.40 -1.13 -5.33
C THR A 126 11.65 -2.14 -4.46
N ALA A 127 12.27 -3.28 -4.14
CA ALA A 127 11.64 -4.32 -3.33
C ALA A 127 11.21 -3.85 -1.92
N HIS A 128 12.03 -3.01 -1.28
CA HIS A 128 11.73 -2.44 0.04
C HIS A 128 10.42 -1.64 0.04
N PHE A 129 10.16 -0.87 -1.02
CA PHE A 129 8.90 -0.11 -1.12
C PHE A 129 7.68 -1.04 -1.01
N TRP A 130 7.69 -2.16 -1.72
CA TRP A 130 6.56 -3.11 -1.72
C TRP A 130 6.37 -3.82 -0.38
N GLY A 131 7.47 -4.21 0.27
CA GLY A 131 7.45 -4.76 1.62
C GLY A 131 6.86 -3.77 2.63
N ASP A 132 7.36 -2.55 2.65
CA ASP A 132 6.85 -1.50 3.53
C ASP A 132 5.39 -1.13 3.22
N ALA A 133 5.03 -1.07 1.94
CA ALA A 133 3.69 -0.68 1.51
C ALA A 133 2.63 -1.72 1.90
N VAL A 134 2.93 -3.02 1.79
CA VAL A 134 2.00 -4.07 2.24
C VAL A 134 1.86 -4.05 3.76
N LEU A 135 2.95 -3.87 4.50
CA LEU A 135 2.92 -3.75 5.96
C LEU A 135 2.13 -2.53 6.43
N LEU A 136 2.29 -1.39 5.75
CA LEU A 136 1.47 -0.20 5.99
C LEU A 136 -0.01 -0.49 5.72
N GLY A 137 -0.34 -1.20 4.64
CA GLY A 137 -1.72 -1.63 4.35
C GLY A 137 -2.32 -2.52 5.44
N ILE A 138 -1.56 -3.52 5.89
CA ILE A 138 -1.94 -4.42 7.00
C ILE A 138 -2.16 -3.62 8.29
N GLY A 139 -1.22 -2.75 8.64
CA GLY A 139 -1.31 -1.92 9.85
C GLY A 139 -2.51 -0.97 9.83
N GLU A 140 -2.78 -0.33 8.69
CA GLU A 140 -3.96 0.53 8.51
C GLU A 140 -5.27 -0.25 8.70
N GLU A 141 -5.38 -1.45 8.12
CA GLU A 141 -6.58 -2.30 8.27
C GLU A 141 -6.75 -2.77 9.72
N LEU A 142 -5.67 -3.26 10.35
CA LEU A 142 -5.74 -3.69 11.75
C LEU A 142 -6.07 -2.54 12.70
N SER A 143 -5.64 -1.31 12.39
CA SER A 143 -5.96 -0.14 13.20
C SER A 143 -7.44 0.25 13.17
N ARG A 144 -8.20 -0.17 12.15
CA ARG A 144 -9.66 0.01 12.11
C ARG A 144 -10.39 -0.90 13.07
N HIS A 145 -9.74 -1.99 13.50
CA HIS A 145 -10.27 -2.90 14.50
C HIS A 145 -9.61 -2.57 15.85
N SER A 146 -10.28 -1.77 16.69
CA SER A 146 -9.78 -1.49 18.04
C SER A 146 -9.84 -2.77 18.88
N PHE A 147 -8.68 -3.27 19.29
CA PHE A 147 -8.60 -4.34 20.30
C PHE A 147 -8.18 -3.69 21.60
N ASP A 148 -9.13 -3.30 22.44
CA ASP A 148 -8.81 -2.58 23.68
C ASP A 148 -8.27 -3.52 24.78
N THR A 149 -8.57 -4.82 24.66
CA THR A 149 -8.12 -5.84 25.61
C THR A 149 -6.70 -6.32 25.29
N PRO A 150 -5.77 -6.32 26.27
CA PRO A 150 -4.43 -6.90 26.10
C PRO A 150 -4.48 -8.40 25.75
N TRP A 151 -3.58 -8.87 24.89
CA TRP A 151 -3.52 -10.27 24.43
C TRP A 151 -3.54 -11.31 25.57
N GLN A 152 -2.84 -11.02 26.66
CA GLN A 152 -2.73 -11.90 27.82
C GLN A 152 -4.07 -12.11 28.53
N CYS A 153 -4.98 -11.13 28.44
CA CYS A 153 -6.30 -11.17 29.05
C CYS A 153 -7.36 -11.79 28.13
N LEU A 154 -7.02 -12.09 26.87
CA LEU A 154 -7.93 -12.76 25.94
C LEU A 154 -8.06 -14.25 26.29
N SER A 155 -9.28 -14.79 26.18
CA SER A 155 -9.54 -16.22 26.22
C SER A 155 -8.90 -16.93 25.01
N ALA A 156 -8.70 -18.25 25.10
CA ALA A 156 -8.18 -19.04 23.98
C ALA A 156 -9.02 -18.89 22.70
N SER A 157 -10.36 -18.84 22.82
CA SER A 157 -11.27 -18.63 21.68
C SER A 157 -11.12 -17.23 21.07
N ALA A 158 -10.99 -16.19 21.90
CA ALA A 158 -10.79 -14.82 21.43
C ALA A 158 -9.42 -14.64 20.76
N ARG A 159 -8.37 -15.29 21.27
CA ARG A 159 -7.05 -15.33 20.62
C ARG A 159 -7.12 -16.00 19.25
N ALA A 160 -7.78 -17.15 19.15
CA ALA A 160 -7.96 -17.85 17.88
C ALA A 160 -8.73 -17.00 16.84
N ALA A 161 -9.81 -16.34 17.26
CA ALA A 161 -10.56 -15.43 16.40
C ALA A 161 -9.72 -14.23 15.93
N LEU A 162 -8.86 -13.68 16.80
CA LEU A 162 -7.96 -12.59 16.46
C LEU A 162 -6.88 -13.03 15.45
N VAL A 163 -6.30 -14.23 15.62
CA VAL A 163 -5.36 -14.79 14.64
C VAL A 163 -6.03 -14.94 13.27
N VAL A 164 -7.25 -15.48 13.22
CA VAL A 164 -8.02 -15.59 11.96
C VAL A 164 -8.26 -14.21 11.34
N THR A 165 -8.57 -13.20 12.16
CA THR A 165 -8.76 -11.82 11.69
C THR A 165 -7.48 -11.28 11.06
N VAL A 166 -6.33 -11.45 11.71
CA VAL A 166 -5.03 -11.03 11.18
C VAL A 166 -4.72 -11.74 9.86
N HIS A 167 -4.93 -13.06 9.78
CA HIS A 167 -4.70 -13.83 8.55
C HIS A 167 -5.59 -13.32 7.41
N ASN A 168 -6.85 -13.03 7.67
CA ASN A 168 -7.77 -12.50 6.66
C ASN A 168 -7.35 -11.10 6.19
N VAL A 169 -6.88 -10.24 7.10
CA VAL A 169 -6.35 -8.93 6.74
C VAL A 169 -5.10 -9.06 5.87
N VAL A 170 -4.14 -9.89 6.27
CA VAL A 170 -2.91 -10.12 5.49
C VAL A 170 -3.24 -10.68 4.11
N PHE A 171 -4.12 -11.69 4.04
CA PHE A 171 -4.58 -12.27 2.79
C PHE A 171 -5.26 -11.23 1.87
N GLY A 172 -6.15 -10.40 2.42
CA GLY A 172 -6.84 -9.36 1.67
C GLY A 172 -5.86 -8.31 1.13
N GLN A 173 -4.96 -7.81 1.98
CA GLN A 173 -3.95 -6.84 1.57
C GLN A 173 -3.01 -7.43 0.52
N LEU A 174 -2.50 -8.64 0.73
CA LEU A 174 -1.60 -9.31 -0.21
C LEU A 174 -2.30 -9.55 -1.56
N SER A 175 -3.59 -9.91 -1.56
CA SER A 175 -4.40 -10.04 -2.77
C SER A 175 -4.48 -8.71 -3.54
N THR A 176 -4.71 -7.58 -2.85
CA THR A 176 -4.68 -6.26 -3.50
C THR A 176 -3.31 -5.93 -4.08
N PHE A 177 -2.23 -6.24 -3.34
CA PHE A 177 -0.87 -5.98 -3.79
C PHE A 177 -0.45 -6.82 -5.00
N VAL A 178 -0.97 -8.04 -5.17
CA VAL A 178 -0.76 -8.84 -6.40
C VAL A 178 -1.17 -8.06 -7.65
N TYR A 179 -2.37 -7.45 -7.65
CA TYR A 179 -2.84 -6.67 -8.80
C TYR A 179 -2.10 -5.34 -8.93
N ASN A 180 -1.81 -4.65 -7.82
CA ASN A 180 -1.00 -3.42 -7.88
C ASN A 180 0.37 -3.69 -8.50
N MET A 181 1.08 -4.73 -8.06
CA MET A 181 2.40 -5.05 -8.62
C MET A 181 2.33 -5.34 -10.12
N ALA A 182 1.29 -6.05 -10.58
CA ALA A 182 1.08 -6.30 -12.00
C ALA A 182 0.82 -5.00 -12.79
N SER A 183 -0.06 -4.13 -12.28
CA SER A 183 -0.33 -2.80 -12.85
C SER A 183 0.93 -1.92 -12.91
N PHE A 184 1.86 -2.13 -11.97
CA PHE A 184 3.15 -1.45 -11.89
C PHE A 184 4.31 -2.19 -12.56
N ARG A 185 3.99 -3.13 -13.46
CA ARG A 185 4.94 -3.82 -14.35
C ARG A 185 6.00 -4.64 -13.62
N LEU A 186 5.64 -5.25 -12.48
CA LEU A 186 6.43 -6.35 -11.94
C LEU A 186 6.11 -7.63 -12.71
N SER A 187 7.14 -8.44 -12.94
CA SER A 187 7.00 -9.71 -13.65
C SER A 187 6.24 -10.73 -12.79
N ARG A 188 5.62 -11.71 -13.44
CA ARG A 188 4.91 -12.79 -12.74
C ARG A 188 5.81 -13.51 -11.73
N HIS A 189 7.09 -13.69 -12.08
CA HIS A 189 8.08 -14.32 -11.22
C HIS A 189 8.29 -13.52 -9.93
N GLN A 190 8.50 -12.20 -10.05
CA GLN A 190 8.69 -11.32 -8.90
C GLN A 190 7.46 -11.31 -7.98
N ILE A 191 6.26 -11.18 -8.55
CA ILE A 191 5.01 -11.16 -7.78
C ILE A 191 4.81 -12.50 -7.06
N ARG A 192 5.04 -13.62 -7.74
CA ARG A 192 4.94 -14.96 -7.14
C ARG A 192 5.87 -15.10 -5.95
N GLN A 193 7.12 -14.68 -6.10
CA GLN A 193 8.11 -14.78 -5.04
C GLN A 193 7.74 -13.90 -3.85
N PHE A 194 7.35 -12.64 -4.09
CA PHE A 194 6.88 -11.73 -3.05
C PHE A 194 5.72 -12.33 -2.24
N VAL A 195 4.70 -12.84 -2.95
CA VAL A 195 3.54 -13.50 -2.34
C VAL A 195 3.95 -14.68 -1.49
N GLN A 196 4.82 -15.56 -1.99
CA GLN A 196 5.30 -16.72 -1.23
C GLN A 196 6.04 -16.28 0.03
N THR A 197 6.92 -15.29 -0.05
CA THR A 197 7.68 -14.81 1.11
C THR A 197 6.77 -14.19 2.17
N VAL A 198 5.85 -13.31 1.78
CA VAL A 198 4.93 -12.66 2.72
C VAL A 198 3.96 -13.69 3.33
N ALA A 199 3.37 -14.58 2.51
CA ALA A 199 2.45 -15.61 2.98
C ALA A 199 3.10 -16.56 3.98
N LEU A 200 4.36 -16.97 3.74
CA LEU A 200 5.10 -17.80 4.69
C LEU A 200 5.44 -17.04 5.98
N SER A 201 5.81 -15.76 5.87
CA SER A 201 6.22 -14.97 7.04
C SER A 201 5.06 -14.65 7.99
N PHE A 202 3.84 -14.58 7.47
CA PHE A 202 2.61 -14.43 8.26
C PHE A 202 1.87 -15.76 8.49
N GLU A 203 2.50 -16.89 8.13
CA GLU A 203 1.96 -18.24 8.33
C GLU A 203 0.54 -18.45 7.77
N LEU A 204 0.22 -17.83 6.63
CA LEU A 204 -1.09 -17.97 6.00
C LEU A 204 -1.44 -19.44 5.76
N SER A 205 -2.74 -19.76 5.82
CA SER A 205 -3.19 -21.13 5.61
C SER A 205 -2.86 -21.62 4.20
N GLU A 206 -2.81 -22.94 4.02
CA GLU A 206 -2.56 -23.53 2.71
C GLU A 206 -3.57 -23.06 1.66
N ASP A 207 -4.86 -23.03 2.00
CA ASP A 207 -5.92 -22.52 1.13
C ASP A 207 -5.69 -21.06 0.71
N GLN A 208 -5.34 -20.19 1.66
CA GLN A 208 -5.06 -18.78 1.38
C GLN A 208 -3.83 -18.63 0.47
N ARG A 209 -2.77 -19.39 0.73
CA ARG A 209 -1.57 -19.40 -0.09
C ARG A 209 -1.85 -19.90 -1.51
N MET A 210 -2.63 -20.97 -1.65
CA MET A 210 -3.01 -21.53 -2.94
C MET A 210 -3.89 -20.55 -3.73
N ALA A 211 -4.84 -19.89 -3.08
CA ALA A 211 -5.66 -18.85 -3.70
C ALA A 211 -4.83 -17.66 -4.21
N LEU A 212 -3.85 -17.19 -3.42
CA LEU A 212 -2.93 -16.12 -3.85
C LEU A 212 -2.08 -16.55 -5.05
N LEU A 213 -1.53 -17.77 -5.04
CA LEU A 213 -0.74 -18.29 -6.16
C LEU A 213 -1.59 -18.47 -7.43
N ALA A 214 -2.84 -18.89 -7.28
CA ALA A 214 -3.79 -18.96 -8.38
C ALA A 214 -4.08 -17.56 -8.94
N ALA A 215 -4.26 -16.55 -8.09
CA ALA A 215 -4.42 -15.16 -8.53
C ALA A 215 -3.20 -14.67 -9.32
N VAL A 216 -1.98 -14.95 -8.86
CA VAL A 216 -0.74 -14.62 -9.59
C VAL A 216 -0.67 -15.34 -10.94
N ALA A 217 -1.10 -16.60 -11.02
CA ALA A 217 -1.16 -17.35 -12.28
C ALA A 217 -2.23 -16.82 -13.25
N ALA A 218 -3.32 -16.26 -12.73
CA ALA A 218 -4.41 -15.69 -13.52
C ALA A 218 -4.12 -14.26 -14.05
N LEU A 219 -3.05 -13.60 -13.59
CA LEU A 219 -2.72 -12.25 -14.06
C LEU A 219 -2.49 -12.22 -15.58
N SER A 220 -3.12 -11.26 -16.26
CA SER A 220 -2.82 -10.92 -17.65
C SER A 220 -1.64 -9.96 -17.71
N ILE A 221 -0.43 -10.50 -17.67
CA ILE A 221 0.81 -9.73 -17.84
C ILE A 221 1.20 -9.86 -19.32
N GLU A 222 1.27 -8.73 -20.02
CA GLU A 222 1.81 -8.68 -21.38
C GLU A 222 3.25 -9.23 -21.33
N ASN A 223 3.47 -10.39 -21.98
CA ASN A 223 4.75 -11.11 -21.93
C ASN A 223 5.93 -10.18 -22.27
N GLU A 224 6.89 -10.10 -21.35
CA GLU A 224 8.06 -9.23 -21.43
C GLU A 224 9.01 -9.65 -22.56
N GLU A 225 9.51 -8.68 -23.32
CA GLU A 225 10.92 -8.73 -23.71
C GLU A 225 11.73 -8.72 -22.40
N ASP A 226 12.43 -9.81 -22.11
CA ASP A 226 13.26 -10.15 -20.92
C ASP A 226 14.34 -9.11 -20.51
N GLY A 227 14.25 -7.85 -20.93
CA GLY A 227 15.38 -6.92 -20.99
C GLY A 227 15.45 -5.82 -19.94
N ARG A 228 14.41 -5.57 -19.13
CA ARG A 228 14.51 -4.56 -18.05
C ARG A 228 14.83 -5.23 -16.73
N ALA A 229 15.97 -5.92 -16.76
CA ALA A 229 16.69 -6.31 -15.56
C ALA A 229 16.75 -5.11 -14.62
N ILE A 230 16.28 -5.37 -13.40
CA ILE A 230 16.36 -4.53 -12.23
C ILE A 230 17.69 -3.76 -12.26
N LEU A 231 17.63 -2.42 -12.24
CA LEU A 231 18.74 -1.63 -11.71
C LEU A 231 18.81 -1.96 -10.21
N GLY A 232 19.43 -3.08 -9.89
CA GLY A 232 19.44 -3.66 -8.55
C GLY A 232 19.19 -5.16 -8.44
N GLY A 233 19.41 -5.96 -9.49
CA GLY A 233 19.80 -7.38 -9.39
C GLY A 233 19.08 -8.28 -8.37
N ASP A 234 18.35 -9.25 -8.92
CA ASP A 234 18.04 -10.54 -8.31
C ASP A 234 16.78 -10.64 -7.43
N ALA A 235 16.10 -11.77 -7.61
CA ALA A 235 15.01 -12.30 -6.78
C ALA A 235 15.34 -12.24 -5.28
N ALA A 236 16.61 -12.29 -4.90
CA ALA A 236 17.09 -12.18 -3.53
C ALA A 236 16.56 -10.94 -2.77
N LEU A 237 16.26 -9.83 -3.44
CA LEU A 237 15.80 -8.60 -2.80
C LEU A 237 14.52 -8.76 -1.96
N PHE A 238 13.56 -9.57 -2.40
CA PHE A 238 12.32 -9.81 -1.62
C PHE A 238 12.55 -10.76 -0.45
N THR A 239 13.64 -11.55 -0.46
CA THR A 239 13.95 -12.49 0.63
C THR A 239 14.68 -11.81 1.81
N THR A 240 15.51 -10.80 1.55
CA THR A 240 16.26 -10.06 2.58
C THR A 240 15.50 -8.85 3.13
N ALA A 241 14.64 -8.21 2.33
CA ALA A 241 14.03 -6.92 2.68
C ALA A 241 12.85 -6.99 3.67
N ILE A 242 12.08 -8.09 3.70
CA ILE A 242 10.72 -8.05 4.27
C ILE A 242 10.70 -8.27 5.79
N PHE A 243 11.61 -9.09 6.36
CA PHE A 243 11.57 -9.45 7.78
C PHE A 243 12.92 -9.46 8.53
N PRO A 244 14.04 -9.87 7.92
CA PRO A 244 15.33 -9.89 8.62
C PRO A 244 15.77 -8.50 9.09
N GLU A 245 15.56 -7.45 8.28
CA GLU A 245 15.88 -6.07 8.63
C GLU A 245 14.89 -5.48 9.64
N TRP A 246 13.58 -5.76 9.56
CA TRP A 246 12.62 -5.27 10.58
C TRP A 246 12.88 -5.84 11.99
N ARG A 247 13.40 -7.08 12.08
CA ARG A 247 13.85 -7.64 13.37
C ARG A 247 15.11 -6.94 13.91
N LYS A 248 15.95 -6.35 13.06
CA LYS A 248 17.25 -5.77 13.40
C LYS A 248 17.24 -4.24 13.53
N THR A 249 16.42 -3.54 12.75
CA THR A 249 16.37 -2.08 12.62
C THR A 249 14.95 -1.56 12.80
N ALA A 250 14.31 -1.90 13.92
CA ALA A 250 13.15 -1.12 14.35
C ALA A 250 13.57 0.36 14.47
N PRO A 251 12.84 1.31 13.85
CA PRO A 251 13.21 2.72 13.93
C PRO A 251 13.22 3.18 15.39
N PRO A 252 13.99 4.22 15.74
CA PRO A 252 13.99 4.80 17.08
C PRO A 252 12.55 5.11 17.52
N LYS A 253 12.31 4.97 18.84
CA LYS A 253 11.01 4.90 19.54
C LYS A 253 9.95 5.98 19.21
N ASP A 254 10.28 6.97 18.39
CA ASP A 254 9.55 8.23 18.24
C ASP A 254 8.99 8.49 16.84
N THR A 255 9.02 7.53 15.92
CA THR A 255 8.43 7.73 14.59
C THR A 255 6.92 7.47 14.60
N ALA A 256 6.13 8.37 13.99
CA ALA A 256 4.68 8.22 13.80
C ALA A 256 4.29 6.91 13.08
N MET A 257 5.24 6.29 12.37
CA MET A 257 5.09 4.96 11.79
C MET A 257 5.05 3.87 12.87
N GLN A 258 5.79 3.96 13.97
CA GLN A 258 5.72 3.03 15.09
C GLN A 258 4.45 3.21 15.95
N ALA A 259 3.86 4.41 15.99
CA ALA A 259 2.55 4.59 16.62
C ALA A 259 1.43 3.87 15.83
N LEU A 260 1.46 3.95 14.49
CA LEU A 260 0.43 3.35 13.63
C LEU A 260 0.68 1.85 13.37
N VAL A 261 1.93 1.51 13.04
CA VAL A 261 2.38 0.16 12.67
C VAL A 261 2.85 -0.59 13.91
N GLY A 262 3.49 0.06 14.88
CA GLY A 262 3.95 -0.59 16.10
C GLY A 262 2.81 -0.98 17.04
N HIS A 263 1.66 -0.30 17.08
CA HIS A 263 0.52 -0.78 17.89
C HIS A 263 -0.12 -2.05 17.30
N GLY A 264 -0.19 -2.17 15.97
CA GLY A 264 -0.69 -3.36 15.27
C GLY A 264 0.34 -4.48 15.17
N LEU A 265 1.58 -4.17 14.78
CA LEU A 265 2.66 -5.14 14.59
C LEU A 265 3.38 -5.53 15.89
N SER A 266 3.41 -4.73 16.97
CA SER A 266 3.92 -5.21 18.28
C SER A 266 2.98 -6.26 18.89
N ARG A 267 1.69 -6.18 18.57
CA ARG A 267 0.70 -7.21 18.93
C ARG A 267 0.90 -8.48 18.12
N ILE A 268 1.22 -8.35 16.83
CA ILE A 268 1.62 -9.49 15.97
C ILE A 268 2.97 -10.08 16.42
N LYS A 269 3.95 -9.24 16.77
CA LYS A 269 5.24 -9.65 17.33
C LYS A 269 5.05 -10.44 18.63
N GLY A 270 4.09 -10.07 19.48
CA GLY A 270 3.71 -10.87 20.66
C GLY A 270 3.02 -12.20 20.36
N ILE A 271 2.37 -12.33 19.19
CA ILE A 271 1.74 -13.57 18.71
C ILE A 271 2.80 -14.53 18.15
N PHE A 272 3.79 -14.03 17.41
CA PHE A 272 4.81 -14.86 16.74
C PHE A 272 6.15 -15.02 17.49
N ASP A 273 6.56 -14.07 18.35
CA ASP A 273 7.83 -14.18 19.11
C ASP A 273 7.69 -14.92 20.45
N ARG A 274 6.47 -15.14 20.97
CA ARG A 274 6.25 -15.79 22.27
C ARG A 274 5.77 -17.24 22.19
N ASP A 275 5.19 -17.66 21.07
CA ASP A 275 4.97 -19.08 20.79
C ASP A 275 6.19 -19.62 20.04
N MET A 276 7.24 -19.92 20.81
CA MET A 276 8.41 -20.69 20.36
C MET A 276 8.08 -22.13 19.96
N ASP A 277 6.80 -22.50 19.89
CA ASP A 277 6.31 -23.72 19.27
C ASP A 277 5.50 -23.38 18.02
N LYS A 278 6.12 -23.54 16.84
CA LYS A 278 5.49 -23.43 15.51
C LYS A 278 4.22 -24.29 15.37
N ALA A 279 4.03 -25.26 16.25
CA ALA A 279 2.83 -26.08 16.35
C ALA A 279 1.62 -25.25 16.83
N SER A 280 1.79 -24.24 17.67
CA SER A 280 0.71 -23.54 18.37
C SER A 280 -0.16 -22.67 17.46
N SER A 281 0.42 -21.92 16.52
CA SER A 281 -0.34 -21.09 15.57
C SER A 281 -1.17 -21.94 14.59
N GLN A 282 -0.58 -23.01 14.04
CA GLN A 282 -1.29 -23.93 13.15
C GLN A 282 -2.37 -24.73 13.90
N VAL A 283 -2.12 -25.11 15.15
CA VAL A 283 -3.10 -25.76 16.02
C VAL A 283 -4.24 -24.79 16.39
N LEU A 284 -3.95 -23.51 16.63
CA LEU A 284 -4.99 -22.50 16.87
C LEU A 284 -5.88 -22.26 15.64
N LEU A 285 -5.29 -22.25 14.44
CA LEU A 285 -6.04 -22.17 13.18
C LEU A 285 -6.88 -23.43 12.95
N ALA A 286 -6.31 -24.62 13.17
CA ALA A 286 -7.04 -25.89 13.06
C ALA A 286 -8.20 -25.94 14.08
N ASN A 287 -7.98 -25.48 15.31
CA ASN A 287 -9.02 -25.41 16.35
C ASN A 287 -10.11 -24.38 15.99
N ALA A 288 -9.76 -23.22 15.45
CA ALA A 288 -10.72 -22.23 14.97
C ALA A 288 -11.58 -22.77 13.80
N GLN A 289 -10.95 -23.48 12.86
CA GLN A 289 -11.65 -24.15 11.76
C GLN A 289 -12.58 -25.26 12.29
N THR A 290 -12.15 -26.04 13.28
CA THR A 290 -12.95 -27.11 13.88
C THR A 290 -14.16 -26.55 14.64
N ILE A 291 -14.00 -25.43 15.36
CA ILE A 291 -15.10 -24.72 16.04
C ILE A 291 -16.12 -24.16 15.04
N LEU A 292 -15.65 -23.57 13.93
CA LEU A 292 -16.49 -23.07 12.84
C LEU A 292 -17.27 -24.20 12.13
N TRP A 293 -16.65 -25.37 11.97
CA TRP A 293 -17.31 -26.53 11.40
C TRP A 293 -18.32 -27.13 12.37
N GLY A 294 -17.97 -27.30 13.64
CA GLY A 294 -18.87 -27.80 14.69
C GLY A 294 -20.15 -26.95 14.83
N THR A 295 -20.03 -25.62 14.82
CA THR A 295 -21.20 -24.71 14.85
C THR A 295 -22.06 -24.77 13.59
N ARG A 296 -21.49 -25.14 12.44
CA ARG A 296 -22.22 -25.30 11.17
C ARG A 296 -23.04 -26.60 11.14
N TRP A 297 -22.53 -27.68 11.73
CA TRP A 297 -23.26 -28.96 11.87
C TRP A 297 -24.37 -28.89 12.93
N SER A 298 -24.18 -28.15 14.04
CA SER A 298 -25.24 -27.94 15.04
C SER A 298 -26.45 -27.15 14.50
N LYS A 299 -26.27 -26.35 13.43
CA LYS A 299 -27.36 -25.62 12.76
C LYS A 299 -28.08 -26.41 11.67
N LEU A 300 -27.56 -27.58 11.27
CA LEU A 300 -28.16 -28.45 10.25
C LEU A 300 -28.97 -29.62 10.84
N HIS A 301 -28.96 -29.78 12.16
CA HIS A 301 -29.72 -30.80 12.90
C HIS A 301 -30.73 -30.22 13.90
N LEU A 302 -31.20 -28.99 13.65
CA LEU A 302 -32.37 -28.40 14.30
C LEU A 302 -33.41 -28.04 13.23
#